data_AF-A0A536TNF3-F1
#
_entry.id   AF-A0A536TNF3-F1
#
_cell.length_a   1.000
_cell.length_b   1.000
_cell.length_c   1.000
_cell.angle_alpha   90.00
_cell.angle_beta   90.00
_cell.angle_gamma   90.00
#
_symmetry.space_group_name_H-M   'P 1'
#
loop_
_entity.id
_entity.type
_entity.pdbx_description
1 polymer ?
#
loop_
_entity_poly.entity_id
_entity_poly.type
_entity_poly.pdbx_seq_one_letter_code
_entity_poly.pdbx_strand_id
1 'polypeptide(L)'
;MTRQLFALACAVAGLLPLPAHAADKVKVGFISTLSGPSAALGVDIRDAFLLAVKMNGGKLGGLPAEVVVGDDQFKPDVGRQ
;
A
#
# COMPACT_ATOMS: atom_id res chain seq x y z
N MET A 1 38.17 23.51 -25.88
CA MET A 1 37.24 22.47 -26.41
C MET A 1 36.92 21.38 -25.39
N THR A 2 37.89 20.90 -24.62
CA THR A 2 37.73 19.81 -23.62
C THR A 2 36.71 20.08 -22.51
N ARG A 3 36.59 21.32 -22.01
CA ARG A 3 35.57 21.72 -21.02
C ARG A 3 34.13 21.71 -21.56
N GLN A 4 33.94 22.00 -22.85
CA GLN A 4 32.60 22.00 -23.47
C GLN A 4 32.13 20.58 -23.81
N LEU A 5 33.06 19.68 -24.16
CA LEU A 5 32.77 18.26 -24.30
C LEU A 5 32.32 17.63 -22.96
N PHE A 6 32.95 18.01 -21.85
CA PHE A 6 32.57 17.54 -20.52
C PHE A 6 31.19 18.03 -20.08
N ALA A 7 30.85 19.29 -20.37
CA ALA A 7 29.54 19.85 -20.05
C ALA A 7 28.40 19.19 -20.88
N LEU A 8 28.67 18.88 -22.15
CA LEU A 8 27.70 18.20 -23.02
C LEU A 8 27.47 16.74 -22.62
N ALA A 9 28.52 16.04 -22.16
CA ALA A 9 28.40 14.66 -21.67
C ALA A 9 27.53 14.56 -20.40
N CYS A 10 27.65 15.52 -19.47
CA CYS A 10 26.78 15.57 -18.28
C CYS A 10 25.33 15.90 -18.60
N ALA A 11 25.07 16.76 -19.60
CA ALA A 11 23.71 17.11 -20.02
C ALA A 11 22.96 15.93 -20.65
N VAL A 12 23.67 15.02 -21.34
CA VAL A 12 23.08 13.81 -21.95
C VAL A 12 22.82 12.72 -20.91
N ALA A 13 23.66 12.61 -19.86
CA ALA A 13 23.48 11.61 -18.81
C ALA A 13 22.20 11.81 -17.97
N GLY A 14 21.71 13.05 -17.84
CA GLY A 14 20.48 13.36 -17.11
C GLY A 14 19.17 13.06 -17.87
N LEU A 15 19.25 12.70 -19.15
CA LEU A 15 18.08 12.41 -20.00
C LEU A 15 17.77 10.91 -20.12
N LEU A 16 18.57 10.05 -19.47
CA LEU A 16 18.29 8.62 -19.45
C LEU A 16 17.09 8.36 -18.52
N PRO A 17 16.03 7.69 -19.02
CA PRO A 17 14.91 7.31 -18.17
C PRO A 17 15.42 6.38 -17.07
N LEU A 18 15.27 6.81 -15.82
CA LEU A 18 15.54 5.96 -14.67
C LEU A 18 14.55 4.79 -14.70
N PRO A 19 14.98 3.55 -14.38
CA PRO A 19 14.08 2.43 -14.27
C PRO A 19 13.01 2.77 -13.22
N ALA A 20 11.74 2.78 -13.65
CA ALA A 20 10.63 2.90 -12.73
C ALA A 20 10.55 1.60 -11.91
N HIS A 21 10.80 1.69 -10.61
CA HIS A 21 10.59 0.56 -9.70
C HIS A 21 9.09 0.35 -9.52
N ALA A 22 8.55 -0.70 -10.12
CA ALA A 22 7.20 -1.16 -9.83
C ALA A 22 7.12 -1.63 -8.37
N ALA A 23 5.98 -1.40 -7.71
CA ALA A 23 5.77 -1.89 -6.36
C ALA A 23 5.64 -3.43 -6.36
N ASP A 24 6.36 -4.11 -5.47
CA ASP A 24 6.33 -5.59 -5.39
C ASP A 24 5.04 -6.13 -4.75
N LYS A 25 4.32 -5.28 -3.99
CA LYS A 25 3.10 -5.64 -3.26
C LYS A 25 2.25 -4.40 -2.99
N VAL A 26 0.97 -4.61 -2.68
CA VAL A 26 0.06 -3.61 -2.14
C VAL A 26 -0.12 -3.88 -0.64
N LYS A 27 0.30 -2.94 0.20
CA LYS A 27 0.09 -3.02 1.65
C LYS A 27 -1.14 -2.22 2.05
N VAL A 28 -2.08 -2.86 2.73
CA VAL A 28 -3.35 -2.28 3.18
C VAL A 28 -3.40 -2.30 4.70
N GLY A 29 -3.54 -1.13 5.32
CA GLY A 29 -3.94 -1.03 6.72
C GLY A 29 -5.47 -1.06 6.79
N PHE A 30 -6.03 -2.14 7.36
CA PHE A 30 -7.45 -2.27 7.62
C PHE A 30 -7.72 -1.96 9.10
N ILE A 31 -8.28 -0.78 9.39
CA ILE A 31 -8.62 -0.35 10.75
C ILE A 31 -10.13 -0.25 10.88
N SER A 32 -10.70 -0.90 11.89
CA SER A 32 -12.13 -0.81 12.24
C SER A 32 -12.36 -1.23 13.70
N THR A 33 -13.60 -1.11 14.17
CA THR A 33 -14.02 -1.69 15.44
C THR A 33 -14.27 -3.18 15.27
N LEU A 34 -13.39 -4.00 15.83
CA LEU A 34 -13.40 -5.46 15.69
C LEU A 34 -13.64 -6.18 17.02
N SER A 35 -13.77 -5.43 18.11
CA SER A 35 -14.13 -5.93 19.44
C SER A 35 -15.17 -5.05 20.13
N GLY A 36 -15.76 -5.59 21.19
CA GLY A 36 -16.82 -4.93 21.96
C GLY A 36 -18.20 -4.97 21.28
N PRO A 37 -19.20 -4.26 21.87
CA PRO A 37 -20.59 -4.34 21.43
C PRO A 37 -20.84 -3.87 19.99
N SER A 38 -19.98 -3.01 19.46
CA SER A 38 -20.10 -2.42 18.12
C SER A 38 -19.34 -3.20 17.03
N ALA A 39 -18.78 -4.37 17.35
CA ALA A 39 -17.86 -5.10 16.47
C ALA A 39 -18.51 -5.73 15.23
N ALA A 40 -19.81 -6.05 15.28
CA ALA A 40 -20.45 -6.90 14.27
C ALA A 40 -20.25 -6.37 12.84
N LEU A 41 -20.50 -5.08 12.62
CA LEU A 41 -20.34 -4.45 11.30
C LEU A 41 -18.88 -4.46 10.83
N GLY A 42 -17.93 -4.13 11.73
CA GLY A 42 -16.51 -4.10 11.37
C GLY A 42 -15.96 -5.48 11.02
N VAL A 43 -16.40 -6.51 11.73
CA VAL A 43 -16.08 -7.91 11.45
C VAL A 43 -16.62 -8.33 10.07
N ASP A 44 -17.90 -8.04 9.79
CA ASP A 44 -18.51 -8.38 8.50
C ASP A 44 -17.79 -7.70 7.32
N ILE A 45 -17.44 -6.42 7.47
CA ILE A 45 -16.70 -5.68 6.43
C ILE A 45 -15.28 -6.25 6.24
N ARG A 46 -14.56 -6.56 7.33
CA ARG A 46 -13.23 -7.17 7.26
C ARG A 46 -13.28 -8.50 6.54
N ASP A 47 -14.23 -9.34 6.91
CA ASP A 47 -14.33 -10.69 6.37
C ASP A 47 -14.74 -10.65 4.89
N ALA A 48 -15.64 -9.74 4.50
CA ALA A 48 -15.96 -9.49 3.10
C ALA A 48 -14.75 -8.98 2.30
N PHE A 49 -13.94 -8.07 2.87
CA PHE A 49 -12.73 -7.58 2.22
C PHE A 49 -11.69 -8.70 2.03
N LEU A 50 -11.43 -9.50 3.06
CA LEU A 50 -10.50 -10.64 2.98
C LEU A 50 -11.00 -11.70 2.01
N LEU A 51 -12.31 -11.95 1.95
CA LEU A 51 -12.93 -12.83 0.96
C LEU A 51 -12.68 -12.31 -0.46
N ALA A 52 -12.87 -11.01 -0.72
CA ALA A 52 -12.61 -10.41 -2.03
C ALA A 52 -11.14 -10.56 -2.44
N VAL A 53 -10.20 -10.31 -1.52
CA VAL A 53 -8.76 -10.53 -1.76
C VAL A 53 -8.47 -11.99 -2.10
N LYS A 54 -9.07 -12.93 -1.37
CA LYS A 54 -8.94 -14.38 -1.64
C LYS A 54 -9.49 -14.75 -3.01
N MET A 55 -10.67 -14.26 -3.37
CA MET A 55 -11.28 -14.48 -4.68
C MET A 55 -10.41 -13.92 -5.81
N ASN A 56 -9.65 -12.86 -5.55
CA ASN A 56 -8.68 -12.29 -6.49
C ASN A 56 -7.29 -12.96 -6.41
N GLY A 57 -7.20 -14.17 -5.85
CA GLY A 57 -5.95 -14.93 -5.79
C GLY A 57 -4.89 -14.33 -4.84
N GLY A 58 -5.32 -13.59 -3.81
CA GLY A 58 -4.41 -12.93 -2.86
C GLY A 58 -3.80 -11.65 -3.39
N LYS A 59 -4.42 -11.02 -4.40
CA LYS A 59 -3.87 -9.86 -5.10
C LYS A 59 -4.80 -8.66 -5.09
N LEU A 60 -4.24 -7.47 -5.28
CA LEU A 60 -4.94 -6.22 -5.59
C LEU A 60 -4.20 -5.53 -6.73
N GLY A 61 -4.90 -5.17 -7.80
CA GLY A 61 -4.28 -4.56 -8.99
C GLY A 61 -3.20 -5.43 -9.64
N GLY A 62 -3.30 -6.76 -9.55
CA GLY A 62 -2.31 -7.71 -10.09
C GLY A 62 -1.08 -7.96 -9.18
N LEU A 63 -0.93 -7.19 -8.10
CA LEU A 63 0.15 -7.32 -7.14
C LEU A 63 -0.29 -8.11 -5.90
N PRO A 64 0.60 -8.86 -5.23
CA PRO A 64 0.32 -9.48 -3.94
C PRO A 64 -0.21 -8.47 -2.92
N ALA A 65 -1.26 -8.83 -2.19
CA ALA A 65 -1.83 -8.00 -1.13
C ALA A 65 -1.28 -8.41 0.25
N GLU A 66 -0.81 -7.43 1.03
CA GLU A 66 -0.44 -7.57 2.43
C GLU A 66 -1.43 -6.76 3.27
N VAL A 67 -2.39 -7.44 3.90
CA VAL A 67 -3.42 -6.80 4.72
C VAL A 67 -3.01 -6.86 6.18
N VAL A 68 -2.84 -5.70 6.81
CA VAL A 68 -2.57 -5.55 8.24
C VAL A 68 -3.84 -5.07 8.90
N VAL A 69 -4.39 -5.89 9.80
CA VAL A 69 -5.65 -5.62 10.49
C VAL A 69 -5.35 -5.02 11.86
N GLY A 70 -6.01 -3.90 12.18
CA GLY A 70 -5.98 -3.26 13.50
C GLY A 70 -7.38 -3.02 14.04
N ASP A 71 -7.56 -3.27 15.33
CA ASP A 71 -8.80 -3.03 16.06
C ASP A 71 -8.72 -1.72 16.85
N ASP A 72 -9.60 -0.77 16.53
CA ASP A 72 -9.70 0.51 17.25
C ASP A 72 -10.46 0.41 18.58
N GLN A 73 -11.09 -0.74 18.87
CA GLN A 73 -11.85 -1.02 20.08
C GLN A 73 -12.97 -0.02 20.39
N PHE A 74 -13.40 0.77 19.40
CA PHE A 74 -14.30 1.92 19.59
C PHE A 74 -13.76 2.95 20.61
N LYS A 75 -12.43 3.10 20.66
CA LYS A 75 -11.72 3.95 21.61
C LYS A 75 -10.76 4.90 20.90
N PRO A 76 -10.91 6.23 21.07
CA PRO A 76 -10.04 7.21 20.41
C PRO A 76 -8.54 7.03 20.74
N ASP A 77 -8.22 6.65 21.98
CA ASP A 77 -6.85 6.43 22.43
C ASP A 77 -6.19 5.21 21.78
N VAL A 78 -6.97 4.19 21.39
CA VAL A 78 -6.49 2.99 20.69
C VAL A 78 -6.45 3.22 19.18
N GLY A 79 -7.50 3.82 18.61
CA GLY A 79 -7.62 4.07 17.17
C GLY A 79 -6.64 5.12 16.64
N ARG A 80 -6.20 6.06 17.49
CA ARG A 80 -5.22 7.12 17.15
C ARG A 80 -5.65 7.93 15.91
N GLN A 81 -6.95 8.13 15.74
CA GLN A 81 -7.58 8.92 14.67
C GLN A 81 -7.72 10.39 15.06
#